data_AF-A0A239P0X3-F1
#
_entry.id   AF-A0A239P0X3-F1
#
_cell.length_a   1.000
_cell.length_b   1.000
_cell.length_c   1.000
_cell.angle_alpha   90.00
_cell.angle_beta   90.00
_cell.angle_gamma   90.00
#
_symmetry.space_group_name_H-M   'P 1'
#
loop_
_entity.id
_entity.type
_entity.pdbx_description
1 polymer ?
#
loop_
_entity_poly.entity_id
_entity_poly.type
_entity_poly.pdbx_seq_one_letter_code
_entity_poly.pdbx_strand_id
1 'polypeptide(L)'
;MHRNDTLNGTPPLTCPPATAQCDNRSVGVIIQRDDGQYLMFDRATFPAGVAGAAGHIDDHGDGADAARAEVAEELGLTATSLTLELTAWRSNRCRRLPGQAGVGHQWELYRAEVSGTLNPSVRETRNVRWLRDVELQELADQTAAYAAGLMTDEEFAKDPGIEPVWVAWLQAAGIISMSAEELSLIDEVAANGSLSVPPTQKADPEREGALAPVPTTPQLRARLERLDDSGAADLIAETAAARTELMRTDTKANTVLAFAGGAFSVLAALSVLASGLALPTRVGLWVAVALLASASAVALTVIRPTLPRHGDGTGFTAHAAVGDVEELLDQLAADPESRRARDVIRLSQIACAKYRVLRTAVDLMLAALGVVVISIPFGLL
;
A
#
# COMPACT_ATOMS: atom_id res chain seq x y z
N MET A 1 -50.65 -32.12 25.64
CA MET A 1 -51.01 -30.76 26.11
C MET A 1 -50.06 -30.46 27.25
N HIS A 2 -49.12 -29.52 27.28
CA HIS A 2 -48.77 -28.31 26.53
C HIS A 2 -47.22 -28.18 26.61
N ARG A 3 -46.50 -27.93 25.51
CA ARG A 3 -45.93 -26.64 25.02
C ARG A 3 -44.83 -25.98 25.89
N ASN A 4 -43.68 -25.81 25.22
CA ASN A 4 -42.61 -24.80 25.28
C ASN A 4 -42.74 -23.58 26.21
N ASP A 5 -41.60 -23.17 26.77
CA ASP A 5 -40.93 -21.84 26.61
C ASP A 5 -39.70 -21.84 27.55
N THR A 6 -38.50 -21.29 27.31
CA THR A 6 -37.85 -20.57 26.22
C THR A 6 -36.37 -20.53 26.61
N LEU A 7 -35.47 -20.86 25.68
CA LEU A 7 -34.06 -20.50 25.72
C LEU A 7 -33.97 -19.00 25.42
N ASN A 8 -33.47 -18.20 26.34
CA ASN A 8 -32.98 -16.84 26.09
C ASN A 8 -32.01 -16.48 27.20
N GLY A 9 -30.76 -16.93 27.03
CA GLY A 9 -29.62 -16.45 27.79
C GLY A 9 -28.57 -16.01 26.78
N THR A 10 -28.73 -14.81 26.24
CA THR A 10 -27.66 -14.13 25.50
C THR A 10 -26.47 -14.00 26.44
N PRO A 11 -25.28 -14.58 26.13
CA PRO A 11 -24.09 -14.37 26.94
C PRO A 11 -23.70 -12.88 26.88
N PRO A 12 -23.11 -12.34 27.95
CA PRO A 12 -22.81 -10.92 28.03
C PRO A 12 -21.73 -10.53 27.00
N LEU A 13 -22.04 -9.48 26.25
CA LEU A 13 -21.14 -8.77 25.33
C LEU A 13 -20.03 -8.08 26.14
N THR A 14 -18.90 -8.72 26.37
CA THR A 14 -17.72 -8.02 26.92
C THR A 14 -16.44 -8.46 26.26
N CYS A 15 -15.95 -7.63 25.34
CA CYS A 15 -14.57 -7.71 24.88
C CYS A 15 -13.63 -7.29 26.04
N PRO A 16 -12.55 -8.03 26.34
CA PRO A 16 -11.67 -7.70 27.46
C PRO A 16 -11.00 -6.32 27.30
N PRO A 17 -10.66 -5.62 28.39
CA PRO A 17 -9.86 -4.39 28.32
C PRO A 17 -8.47 -4.67 27.73
N ALA A 18 -7.81 -3.65 27.18
CA ALA A 18 -6.45 -3.74 26.62
C ALA A 18 -5.37 -4.24 27.60
N THR A 19 -5.71 -4.35 28.89
CA THR A 19 -4.86 -4.91 29.96
C THR A 19 -4.99 -6.43 30.11
N ALA A 20 -5.89 -7.09 29.38
CA ALA A 20 -6.03 -8.54 29.40
C ALA A 20 -4.80 -9.23 28.80
N GLN A 21 -4.45 -10.40 29.33
CA GLN A 21 -3.37 -11.22 28.81
C GLN A 21 -3.88 -12.02 27.60
N CYS A 22 -3.05 -12.11 26.56
CA CYS A 22 -3.33 -12.92 25.38
C CYS A 22 -3.29 -14.42 25.72
N ASP A 23 -4.26 -15.19 25.21
CA ASP A 23 -4.32 -16.66 25.29
C ASP A 23 -3.46 -17.36 24.22
N ASN A 24 -2.84 -16.57 23.34
CA ASN A 24 -2.07 -17.00 22.17
C ASN A 24 -2.86 -17.91 21.21
N ARG A 25 -4.18 -17.79 21.14
CA ARG A 25 -5.03 -18.51 20.18
C ARG A 25 -5.92 -17.55 19.42
N SER A 26 -6.10 -17.81 18.13
CA SER A 26 -6.90 -16.94 17.26
C SER A 26 -7.61 -17.75 16.19
N VAL A 27 -8.72 -17.22 15.70
CA VAL A 27 -9.44 -17.74 14.53
C VAL A 27 -9.50 -16.66 13.46
N GLY A 28 -9.54 -17.10 12.20
CA GLY A 28 -9.86 -16.25 11.06
C GLY A 28 -10.88 -16.94 10.17
N VAL A 29 -11.75 -16.16 9.52
CA VAL A 29 -12.82 -16.69 8.67
C VAL A 29 -12.78 -16.06 7.28
N ILE A 30 -12.57 -16.91 6.27
CA ILE A 30 -12.72 -16.56 4.86
C ILE A 30 -14.17 -16.83 4.46
N ILE A 31 -14.87 -15.78 4.08
CA ILE A 31 -16.24 -15.85 3.54
C ILE A 31 -16.15 -15.50 2.06
N GLN A 32 -16.56 -16.43 1.20
CA GLN A 32 -16.56 -16.27 -0.25
C GLN A 32 -17.97 -16.48 -0.80
N ARG A 33 -18.36 -15.66 -1.77
CA ARG A 33 -19.58 -15.83 -2.56
C ARG A 33 -19.33 -16.71 -3.78
N ASP A 34 -20.41 -17.26 -4.34
CA ASP A 34 -20.39 -18.07 -5.56
C ASP A 34 -19.80 -17.35 -6.78
N ASP A 35 -19.83 -16.00 -6.79
CA ASP A 35 -19.24 -15.15 -7.83
C ASP A 35 -17.73 -14.91 -7.64
N GLY A 36 -17.11 -15.54 -6.65
CA GLY A 36 -15.68 -15.49 -6.38
C GLY A 36 -15.26 -14.28 -5.53
N GLN A 37 -16.18 -13.46 -5.05
CA GLN A 37 -15.85 -12.32 -4.17
C GLN A 37 -15.70 -12.74 -2.70
N TYR A 38 -14.82 -12.06 -1.98
CA TYR A 38 -14.50 -12.28 -0.58
C TYR A 38 -15.00 -11.11 0.28
N LEU A 39 -15.59 -11.42 1.43
CA LEU A 39 -16.07 -10.40 2.36
C LEU A 39 -14.92 -9.90 3.24
N MET A 40 -14.63 -8.61 3.13
CA MET A 40 -13.58 -7.95 3.91
C MET A 40 -14.09 -6.63 4.49
N PHE A 41 -13.39 -6.10 5.48
CA PHE A 41 -13.67 -4.80 6.08
C PHE A 41 -12.40 -4.10 6.55
N ASP A 42 -12.46 -2.79 6.70
CA ASP A 42 -11.39 -2.01 7.31
C ASP A 42 -11.53 -2.12 8.83
N ARG A 43 -10.45 -2.50 9.51
CA ARG A 43 -10.46 -2.57 10.97
C ARG A 43 -10.59 -1.18 11.59
N ALA A 44 -11.56 -1.00 12.48
CA ALA A 44 -11.72 0.24 13.26
C ALA A 44 -10.72 0.33 14.43
N THR A 45 -10.12 -0.79 14.81
CA THR A 45 -9.18 -0.92 15.93
C THR A 45 -7.88 -1.57 15.47
N PHE A 46 -6.77 -1.24 16.14
CA PHE A 46 -5.45 -1.80 15.88
C PHE A 46 -5.44 -3.35 15.83
N PRO A 47 -4.64 -3.97 14.94
CA PRO A 47 -3.85 -3.36 13.86
C PRO A 47 -4.71 -2.78 12.72
N ALA A 48 -4.23 -1.71 12.09
CA ALA A 48 -4.88 -1.12 10.94
C ALA A 48 -4.70 -2.03 9.71
N GLY A 49 -5.75 -2.15 8.90
CA GLY A 49 -5.73 -3.00 7.70
C GLY A 49 -7.12 -3.40 7.25
N VAL A 50 -7.19 -3.83 5.99
CA VAL A 50 -8.33 -4.58 5.46
C VAL A 50 -8.22 -6.04 5.92
N ALA A 51 -9.26 -6.58 6.52
CA ALA A 51 -9.25 -7.89 7.17
C ALA A 51 -10.55 -8.66 6.90
N GLY A 52 -10.47 -9.99 7.03
CA GLY A 52 -11.65 -10.83 7.21
C GLY A 52 -12.03 -10.92 8.70
N ALA A 53 -13.12 -11.64 8.99
CA ALA A 53 -13.57 -11.80 10.38
C ALA A 53 -12.55 -12.61 11.19
N ALA A 54 -12.14 -12.11 12.36
CA ALA A 54 -11.09 -12.74 13.16
C ALA A 54 -11.08 -12.27 14.60
N GLY A 55 -10.73 -13.18 15.50
CA GLY A 55 -10.50 -12.82 16.89
C GLY A 55 -10.00 -13.98 17.74
N HIS A 56 -9.99 -13.77 19.06
CA HIS A 56 -9.41 -14.72 20.00
C HIS A 56 -10.37 -15.88 20.26
N ILE A 57 -9.83 -17.05 20.61
CA ILE A 57 -10.68 -18.19 20.99
C ILE A 57 -11.23 -17.99 22.40
N ASP A 58 -10.43 -17.51 23.36
CA ASP A 58 -10.85 -17.16 24.72
C ASP A 58 -11.90 -18.12 25.34
N ASP A 59 -12.99 -17.56 25.86
CA ASP A 59 -14.10 -18.25 26.51
C ASP A 59 -15.14 -18.76 25.50
N HIS A 60 -14.92 -18.59 24.19
CA HIS A 60 -15.87 -18.99 23.15
C HIS A 60 -15.86 -20.50 22.87
N GLY A 61 -15.10 -21.30 23.63
CA GLY A 61 -15.08 -22.75 23.51
C GLY A 61 -13.97 -23.24 22.59
N ASP A 62 -14.33 -23.90 21.49
CA ASP A 62 -13.37 -24.34 20.47
C ASP A 62 -13.23 -23.33 19.32
N GLY A 63 -12.31 -23.59 18.38
CA GLY A 63 -12.06 -22.68 17.27
C GLY A 63 -13.26 -22.50 16.33
N ALA A 64 -14.13 -23.50 16.21
CA ALA A 64 -15.31 -23.39 15.37
C ALA A 64 -16.38 -22.52 16.04
N ASP A 65 -16.58 -22.67 17.35
CA ASP A 65 -17.49 -21.83 18.12
C ASP A 65 -17.02 -20.37 18.13
N ALA A 66 -15.72 -20.13 18.32
CA ALA A 66 -15.13 -18.79 18.21
C ALA A 66 -15.31 -18.20 16.79
N ALA A 67 -15.05 -18.97 15.73
CA ALA A 67 -15.25 -18.50 14.36
C ALA A 67 -16.71 -18.09 14.08
N ARG A 68 -17.70 -18.83 14.62
CA ARG A 68 -19.13 -18.45 14.50
C ARG A 68 -19.43 -17.18 15.28
N ALA A 69 -18.88 -17.05 16.49
CA ALA A 69 -19.07 -15.88 17.33
C ALA A 69 -18.52 -14.63 16.64
N GLU A 70 -17.28 -14.66 16.13
CA GLU A 70 -16.65 -13.51 15.46
C GLU A 70 -17.42 -13.09 14.20
N VAL A 71 -17.89 -14.03 13.38
CA VAL A 71 -18.73 -13.70 12.21
C VAL A 71 -20.05 -13.04 12.62
N ALA A 72 -20.66 -13.50 13.72
CA ALA A 72 -21.90 -12.91 14.22
C ALA A 72 -21.68 -11.52 14.82
N GLU A 73 -20.60 -11.35 15.59
CA GLU A 73 -20.27 -10.11 16.29
C GLU A 73 -19.79 -9.02 15.32
N GLU A 74 -18.84 -9.34 14.43
CA GLU A 74 -18.21 -8.35 13.55
C GLU A 74 -19.08 -8.02 12.33
N LEU A 75 -19.80 -8.99 11.77
CA LEU A 75 -20.52 -8.84 10.50
C LEU A 75 -22.04 -8.95 10.62
N GLY A 76 -22.57 -9.41 11.76
CA GLY A 76 -24.00 -9.65 11.96
C GLY A 76 -24.53 -10.84 11.16
N LEU A 77 -23.65 -11.73 10.71
CA LEU A 77 -24.01 -12.88 9.87
C LEU A 77 -24.04 -14.18 10.67
N THR A 78 -24.76 -15.18 10.17
CA THR A 78 -24.74 -16.54 10.73
C THR A 78 -23.95 -17.45 9.82
N ALA A 79 -22.82 -17.98 10.29
CA ALA A 79 -22.08 -19.03 9.57
C ALA A 79 -22.90 -20.32 9.57
N THR A 80 -23.33 -20.77 8.38
CA THR A 80 -24.15 -21.98 8.19
C THR A 80 -23.28 -23.22 8.08
N SER A 81 -22.07 -23.07 7.52
CA SER A 81 -21.06 -24.13 7.44
C SER A 81 -19.68 -23.54 7.77
N LEU A 82 -18.80 -24.38 8.31
CA LEU A 82 -17.42 -24.04 8.62
C LEU A 82 -16.53 -25.24 8.27
N THR A 83 -15.49 -24.99 7.50
CA THR A 83 -14.46 -25.96 7.15
C THR A 83 -13.12 -25.42 7.59
N LEU A 84 -12.41 -26.15 8.45
CA LEU A 84 -11.04 -25.79 8.84
C LEU A 84 -10.11 -26.03 7.64
N GLU A 85 -9.44 -24.98 7.18
CA GLU A 85 -8.56 -25.03 6.01
C GLU A 85 -7.09 -25.14 6.44
N LEU A 86 -6.67 -24.31 7.39
CA LEU A 86 -5.27 -24.17 7.77
C LEU A 86 -5.12 -23.93 9.27
N THR A 87 -4.02 -24.41 9.83
CA THR A 87 -3.60 -24.07 11.19
C THR A 87 -2.11 -23.76 11.19
N ALA A 88 -1.72 -22.63 11.77
CA ALA A 88 -0.31 -22.31 11.95
C ALA A 88 -0.11 -21.20 12.98
N TRP A 89 1.08 -21.17 13.58
CA TRP A 89 1.50 -20.04 14.40
C TRP A 89 1.82 -18.82 13.52
N ARG A 90 1.39 -17.64 13.95
CA ARG A 90 1.82 -16.35 13.39
C ARG A 90 2.26 -15.44 14.52
N SER A 91 3.37 -14.75 14.32
CA SER A 91 3.95 -13.84 15.33
C SER A 91 3.23 -12.50 15.45
N ASN A 92 2.02 -12.37 14.90
CA ASN A 92 1.32 -11.10 14.82
C ASN A 92 0.96 -10.53 16.20
N ARG A 93 1.11 -9.22 16.36
CA ARG A 93 0.79 -8.51 17.58
C ARG A 93 -0.71 -8.24 17.67
N CYS A 94 -1.30 -8.41 18.84
CA CYS A 94 -2.64 -7.93 19.15
C CYS A 94 -2.58 -6.80 20.18
N ARG A 95 -3.76 -6.25 20.54
CA ARG A 95 -3.87 -5.17 21.53
C ARG A 95 -3.65 -5.61 22.98
N ARG A 96 -3.62 -6.92 23.24
CA ARG A 96 -3.47 -7.52 24.58
C ARG A 96 -1.99 -7.62 24.96
N LEU A 97 -1.72 -7.77 26.26
CA LEU A 97 -0.36 -8.06 26.72
C LEU A 97 0.07 -9.45 26.21
N PRO A 98 1.36 -9.65 25.86
CA PRO A 98 1.86 -10.94 25.39
C PRO A 98 1.47 -12.09 26.33
N GLY A 99 1.01 -13.18 25.73
CA GLY A 99 0.63 -14.39 26.45
C GLY A 99 1.85 -15.22 26.86
N GLN A 100 1.60 -16.42 27.38
CA GLN A 100 2.67 -17.31 27.86
C GLN A 100 3.63 -17.76 26.74
N ALA A 101 3.14 -17.85 25.49
CA ALA A 101 3.95 -18.19 24.33
C ALA A 101 4.62 -16.96 23.67
N GLY A 102 4.54 -15.79 24.29
CA GLY A 102 5.10 -14.54 23.78
C GLY A 102 4.15 -13.80 22.84
N VAL A 103 4.72 -13.05 21.88
CA VAL A 103 3.95 -12.30 20.87
C VAL A 103 3.57 -13.26 19.74
N GLY A 104 2.27 -13.33 19.42
CA GLY A 104 1.74 -14.19 18.37
C GLY A 104 0.57 -15.05 18.83
N HIS A 105 0.01 -15.80 17.88
CA HIS A 105 -1.11 -16.69 18.11
C HIS A 105 -0.96 -17.97 17.30
N GLN A 106 -1.47 -19.07 17.85
CA GLN A 106 -1.80 -20.27 17.09
C GLN A 106 -3.16 -20.02 16.43
N TRP A 107 -3.16 -19.94 15.10
CA TRP A 107 -4.36 -19.66 14.33
C TRP A 107 -5.05 -20.93 13.84
N GLU A 108 -6.37 -20.86 13.76
CA GLU A 108 -7.25 -21.78 13.06
C GLU A 108 -8.03 -20.97 11.99
N LEU A 109 -7.73 -21.21 10.70
CA LEU A 109 -8.35 -20.48 9.59
C LEU A 109 -9.47 -21.33 8.99
N TYR A 110 -10.68 -20.78 9.00
CA TYR A 110 -11.89 -21.44 8.49
C TYR A 110 -12.36 -20.80 7.19
N ARG A 111 -12.94 -21.63 6.32
CA ARG A 111 -13.82 -21.18 5.24
C ARG A 111 -15.27 -21.33 5.68
N ALA A 112 -16.09 -20.32 5.44
CA ALA A 112 -17.48 -20.30 5.86
C ALA A 112 -18.45 -19.98 4.72
N GLU A 113 -19.59 -20.68 4.71
CA GLU A 113 -20.81 -20.17 4.09
C GLU A 113 -21.62 -19.44 5.15
N VAL A 114 -22.29 -18.37 4.74
CA VAL A 114 -23.01 -17.47 5.65
C VAL A 114 -24.42 -17.19 5.16
N SER A 115 -25.30 -16.90 6.10
CA SER A 115 -26.67 -16.46 5.84
C SER A 115 -27.01 -15.23 6.70
N GLY A 116 -28.10 -14.55 6.32
CA GLY A 116 -28.55 -13.33 7.00
C GLY A 116 -28.27 -12.06 6.19
N THR A 117 -28.45 -10.91 6.83
CA THR A 117 -28.18 -9.60 6.25
C THR A 117 -27.01 -8.99 6.98
N LEU A 118 -26.06 -8.41 6.24
CA LEU A 118 -24.90 -7.72 6.82
C LEU A 118 -25.38 -6.65 7.81
N ASN A 119 -24.94 -6.77 9.06
CA ASN A 119 -25.15 -5.77 10.09
C ASN A 119 -23.83 -5.58 10.86
N PRO A 120 -22.82 -4.93 10.23
CA PRO A 120 -21.49 -4.89 10.78
C PRO A 120 -21.39 -4.08 12.08
N SER A 121 -20.50 -4.51 12.97
CA SER A 121 -20.19 -3.81 14.21
C SER A 121 -19.56 -2.45 13.91
N VAL A 122 -20.25 -1.37 14.27
CA VAL A 122 -19.76 0.01 14.11
C VAL A 122 -18.49 0.26 14.95
N ARG A 123 -18.25 -0.57 15.97
CA ARG A 123 -17.09 -0.45 16.86
C ARG A 123 -15.84 -1.11 16.28
N GLU A 124 -15.98 -2.22 15.59
CA GLU A 124 -14.85 -3.06 15.12
C GLU A 124 -14.58 -2.91 13.62
N THR A 125 -15.59 -2.58 12.83
CA THR A 125 -15.52 -2.61 11.37
C THR A 125 -15.85 -1.26 10.75
N ARG A 126 -15.25 -0.99 9.59
CA ARG A 126 -15.58 0.11 8.67
C ARG A 126 -15.55 -0.43 7.24
N ASN A 127 -16.27 0.22 6.32
CA ASN A 127 -16.21 -0.08 4.88
C ASN A 127 -16.34 -1.57 4.51
N VAL A 128 -17.27 -2.28 5.14
CA VAL A 128 -17.51 -3.70 4.82
C VAL A 128 -17.93 -3.85 3.36
N ARG A 129 -17.22 -4.70 2.61
CA ARG A 129 -17.36 -4.82 1.16
C ARG A 129 -16.96 -6.20 0.64
N TRP A 130 -17.46 -6.53 -0.53
CA TRP A 130 -17.08 -7.72 -1.28
C TRP A 130 -15.99 -7.37 -2.28
N LEU A 131 -14.87 -8.09 -2.24
CA LEU A 131 -13.67 -7.85 -3.06
C LEU A 131 -13.35 -9.06 -3.91
N ARG A 132 -12.98 -8.84 -5.17
CA ARG A 132 -12.42 -9.90 -6.03
C ARG A 132 -10.97 -10.18 -5.67
N ASP A 133 -10.47 -11.30 -6.13
CA ASP A 133 -9.05 -11.68 -6.05
C ASP A 133 -8.09 -10.58 -6.53
N VAL A 134 -8.39 -9.91 -7.64
CA VAL A 134 -7.58 -8.79 -8.15
C VAL A 134 -7.54 -7.62 -7.18
N GLU A 135 -8.67 -7.27 -6.56
CA GLU A 135 -8.76 -6.17 -5.60
C GLU A 135 -8.05 -6.53 -4.29
N LEU A 136 -8.09 -7.81 -3.89
CA LEU A 136 -7.30 -8.31 -2.77
C LEU A 136 -5.80 -8.27 -3.06
N GLN A 137 -5.39 -8.60 -4.30
CA GLN A 137 -3.99 -8.52 -4.70
C GLN A 137 -3.48 -7.08 -4.65
N GLU A 138 -4.24 -6.11 -5.16
CA GLU A 138 -3.87 -4.69 -5.10
C GLU A 138 -3.66 -4.21 -3.66
N LEU A 139 -4.56 -4.60 -2.74
CA LEU A 139 -4.43 -4.27 -1.32
C LEU A 139 -3.26 -5.01 -0.65
N ALA A 140 -2.93 -6.23 -1.08
CA ALA A 140 -1.77 -6.97 -0.59
C ALA A 140 -0.45 -6.33 -1.05
N ASP A 141 -0.40 -5.88 -2.30
CA ASP A 141 0.74 -5.15 -2.88
C ASP A 141 0.98 -3.84 -2.12
N GLN A 142 -0.09 -3.16 -1.69
CA GLN A 142 -0.01 -1.97 -0.83
C GLN A 142 0.59 -2.28 0.54
N THR A 143 0.25 -3.43 1.14
CA THR A 143 0.87 -3.89 2.39
C THR A 143 2.33 -4.29 2.20
N ALA A 144 2.69 -4.89 1.06
CA ALA A 144 4.09 -5.14 0.74
C ALA A 144 4.88 -3.83 0.54
N ALA A 145 4.30 -2.83 -0.13
CA ALA A 145 4.93 -1.52 -0.26
C ALA A 145 5.15 -0.85 1.10
N TYR A 146 4.17 -0.95 2.01
CA TYR A 146 4.33 -0.51 3.38
C TYR A 146 5.45 -1.26 4.10
N ALA A 147 5.45 -2.60 4.06
CA ALA A 147 6.47 -3.43 4.70
C ALA A 147 7.89 -3.20 4.15
N ALA A 148 8.01 -2.86 2.88
CA ALA A 148 9.27 -2.47 2.24
C ALA A 148 9.71 -1.03 2.55
N GLY A 149 8.97 -0.30 3.39
CA GLY A 149 9.28 1.09 3.76
C GLY A 149 9.01 2.11 2.65
N LEU A 150 8.21 1.75 1.64
CA LEU A 150 7.80 2.65 0.55
C LEU A 150 6.59 3.52 0.93
N MET A 151 5.95 3.23 2.07
CA MET A 151 4.88 4.03 2.68
C MET A 151 5.20 4.26 4.15
N THR A 152 4.84 5.43 4.67
CA THR A 152 4.91 5.73 6.11
C THR A 152 3.73 5.14 6.87
N ASP A 153 3.86 5.00 8.20
CA ASP A 153 2.76 4.57 9.07
C ASP A 153 1.51 5.47 8.93
N GLU A 154 1.69 6.77 8.75
CA GLU A 154 0.58 7.72 8.58
C GLU A 154 -0.13 7.55 7.24
N GLU A 155 0.62 7.33 6.16
CA GLU A 155 0.05 7.04 4.84
C GLU A 155 -0.72 5.72 4.84
N PHE A 156 -0.15 4.68 5.43
CA PHE A 156 -0.81 3.37 5.55
C PHE A 156 -2.04 3.43 6.46
N ALA A 157 -2.01 4.20 7.55
CA ALA A 157 -3.19 4.37 8.41
C ALA A 157 -4.35 5.11 7.71
N LYS A 158 -4.04 6.02 6.78
CA LYS A 158 -5.04 6.79 6.02
C LYS A 158 -5.66 5.99 4.89
N ASP A 159 -4.85 5.20 4.21
CA ASP A 159 -5.26 4.33 3.10
C ASP A 159 -4.57 2.97 3.29
N PRO A 160 -5.19 2.06 4.08
CA PRO A 160 -4.55 0.80 4.45
C PRO A 160 -4.68 -0.24 3.35
N GLY A 161 -3.62 -1.02 3.17
CA GLY A 161 -3.68 -2.31 2.49
C GLY A 161 -4.32 -3.40 3.36
N ILE A 162 -4.14 -4.67 2.98
CA ILE A 162 -4.56 -5.81 3.81
C ILE A 162 -3.77 -5.82 5.13
N GLU A 163 -4.42 -6.14 6.24
CA GLU A 163 -3.71 -6.33 7.51
C GLU A 163 -2.56 -7.35 7.34
N PRO A 164 -1.33 -7.06 7.81
CA PRO A 164 -0.16 -7.90 7.58
C PRO A 164 -0.35 -9.40 7.81
N VAL A 165 -1.01 -9.80 8.91
CA VAL A 165 -1.26 -11.24 9.18
C VAL A 165 -2.24 -11.87 8.17
N TRP A 166 -3.20 -11.09 7.67
CA TRP A 166 -4.17 -11.55 6.68
C TRP A 166 -3.53 -11.76 5.31
N VAL A 167 -2.49 -11.01 4.94
CA VAL A 167 -1.73 -11.27 3.71
C VAL A 167 -1.15 -12.69 3.73
N ALA A 168 -0.52 -13.09 4.85
CA ALA A 168 0.03 -14.43 4.99
C ALA A 168 -1.04 -15.53 4.91
N TRP A 169 -2.25 -15.28 5.41
CA TRP A 169 -3.36 -16.24 5.33
C TRP A 169 -3.98 -16.33 3.93
N LEU A 170 -4.23 -15.21 3.28
CA LEU A 170 -4.75 -15.19 1.91
C LEU A 170 -3.76 -15.83 0.94
N GLN A 171 -2.46 -15.61 1.13
CA GLN A 171 -1.41 -16.30 0.39
C GLN A 171 -1.45 -17.81 0.62
N ALA A 172 -1.51 -18.24 1.89
CA ALA A 172 -1.52 -19.66 2.22
C ALA A 172 -2.79 -20.38 1.72
N ALA A 173 -3.92 -19.66 1.65
CA ALA A 173 -5.17 -20.13 1.07
C ALA A 173 -5.18 -20.08 -0.48
N GLY A 174 -4.12 -19.57 -1.12
CA GLY A 174 -3.99 -19.48 -2.57
C GLY A 174 -4.89 -18.41 -3.23
N ILE A 175 -5.33 -17.42 -2.46
CA ILE A 175 -6.24 -16.35 -2.93
C ILE A 175 -5.46 -15.19 -3.56
N ILE A 176 -4.28 -14.89 -3.01
CA ILE A 176 -3.34 -13.89 -3.52
C ILE A 176 -1.98 -14.55 -3.78
N SER A 177 -1.06 -13.80 -4.39
CA SER A 177 0.30 -14.22 -4.68
C SER A 177 1.31 -13.20 -4.12
N MET A 178 2.18 -13.66 -3.24
CA MET A 178 3.27 -12.92 -2.61
C MET A 178 4.58 -13.69 -2.75
N SER A 179 5.70 -12.98 -2.91
CA SER A 179 7.02 -13.60 -2.80
C SER A 179 7.37 -13.93 -1.35
N ALA A 180 8.31 -14.86 -1.14
CA ALA A 180 8.79 -15.21 0.20
C ALA A 180 9.46 -14.03 0.92
N GLU A 181 10.10 -13.13 0.17
CA GLU A 181 10.74 -11.92 0.70
C GLU A 181 9.70 -10.91 1.19
N GLU A 182 8.68 -10.63 0.37
CA GLU A 182 7.57 -9.76 0.77
C GLU A 182 6.85 -10.32 2.00
N LEU A 183 6.59 -11.63 2.04
CA LEU A 183 5.98 -12.28 3.22
C LEU A 183 6.85 -12.13 4.46
N SER A 184 8.18 -12.24 4.34
CA SER A 184 9.09 -12.06 5.47
C SER A 184 9.03 -10.64 6.03
N LEU A 185 9.04 -9.62 5.17
CA LEU A 185 8.92 -8.22 5.59
C LEU A 185 7.56 -7.95 6.23
N ILE A 186 6.49 -8.49 5.64
CA ILE A 186 5.13 -8.34 6.16
C ILE A 186 4.98 -9.05 7.52
N ASP A 187 5.58 -10.22 7.71
CA ASP A 187 5.59 -10.93 8.99
C ASP A 187 6.35 -10.14 10.08
N GLU A 188 7.42 -9.42 9.73
CA GLU A 188 8.10 -8.50 10.65
C GLU A 188 7.19 -7.34 11.07
N VAL A 189 6.50 -6.71 10.13
CA VAL A 189 5.50 -5.66 10.43
C VAL A 189 4.38 -6.22 11.30
N ALA A 190 3.89 -7.42 11.00
CA ALA A 190 2.86 -8.08 11.80
C ALA A 190 3.33 -8.30 13.24
N ALA A 191 4.58 -8.70 13.44
CA ALA A 191 5.15 -8.96 14.76
C ALA A 191 5.40 -7.68 15.57
N ASN A 192 5.82 -6.61 14.91
CA ASN A 192 6.19 -5.35 15.57
C ASN A 192 5.02 -4.38 15.70
N GLY A 193 4.00 -4.50 14.85
CA GLY A 193 2.83 -3.64 14.80
C GLY A 193 2.99 -2.37 13.96
N SER A 194 4.20 -2.13 13.44
CA SER A 194 4.55 -1.03 12.55
C SER A 194 5.85 -1.38 11.81
N LEU A 195 6.30 -0.48 10.92
CA LEU A 195 7.64 -0.59 10.36
C LEU A 195 8.70 -0.62 11.47
N SER A 196 9.59 -1.61 11.40
CA SER A 196 10.81 -1.63 12.20
C SER A 196 11.73 -0.52 11.71
N VAL A 197 12.04 0.48 12.55
CA VAL A 197 13.16 1.38 12.26
C VAL A 197 14.44 0.52 12.32
N PRO A 198 15.24 0.39 11.24
CA PRO A 198 16.45 -0.40 11.34
C PRO A 198 17.38 0.28 12.34
N PRO A 199 17.99 -0.44 13.30
CA PRO A 199 19.15 0.09 13.98
C PRO A 199 20.19 0.36 12.88
N THR A 200 20.72 1.57 12.81
CA THR A 200 21.81 1.95 11.91
C THR A 200 22.96 0.94 12.04
N GLN A 201 23.00 -0.07 11.19
CA GLN A 201 24.13 -0.99 11.10
C GLN A 201 25.25 -0.24 10.38
N LYS A 202 26.32 0.02 11.12
CA LYS A 202 27.62 0.37 10.54
C LYS A 202 27.99 -0.74 9.55
N ALA A 203 28.15 -0.36 8.30
CA ALA A 203 28.57 -1.23 7.21
C ALA A 203 29.93 -1.89 7.55
N ASP A 204 29.97 -3.21 7.41
CA ASP A 204 31.18 -4.00 7.34
C ASP A 204 31.58 -4.12 5.85
N PRO A 205 32.71 -3.56 5.40
CA PRO A 205 32.98 -3.29 3.98
C PRO A 205 33.52 -4.48 3.17
N GLU A 206 33.42 -5.72 3.65
CA GLU A 206 34.10 -6.87 3.01
C GLU A 206 33.18 -7.95 2.40
N ARG A 207 31.87 -7.69 2.26
CA ARG A 207 30.94 -8.61 1.57
C ARG A 207 30.44 -8.03 0.24
N GLU A 208 31.36 -7.82 -0.69
CA GLU A 208 31.09 -7.34 -2.03
C GLU A 208 31.67 -8.33 -3.05
N GLY A 209 30.80 -8.93 -3.88
CA GLY A 209 31.25 -9.81 -4.97
C GLY A 209 30.34 -11.00 -5.25
N ALA A 210 29.10 -10.73 -5.67
CA ALA A 210 28.27 -11.53 -6.58
C ALA A 210 26.81 -11.12 -6.36
N LEU A 211 26.21 -10.45 -7.33
CA LEU A 211 24.77 -10.25 -7.37
C LEU A 211 24.14 -11.66 -7.53
N ALA A 212 23.65 -12.25 -6.44
CA ALA A 212 22.94 -13.51 -6.54
C ALA A 212 21.73 -13.30 -7.48
N PRO A 213 21.51 -14.16 -8.48
CA PRO A 213 20.34 -14.04 -9.33
C PRO A 213 19.09 -14.07 -8.45
N VAL A 214 18.24 -13.06 -8.60
CA VAL A 214 16.91 -13.04 -7.97
C VAL A 214 16.24 -14.37 -8.29
N PRO A 215 15.76 -15.14 -7.30
CA PRO A 215 15.18 -16.44 -7.56
C PRO A 215 13.91 -16.25 -8.41
N THR A 216 14.02 -16.53 -9.70
CA THR A 216 12.86 -16.74 -10.57
C THR A 216 12.15 -17.98 -10.04
N THR A 217 11.02 -17.80 -9.37
CA THR A 217 10.24 -18.94 -8.88
C THR A 217 9.87 -19.85 -10.05
N PRO A 218 9.86 -21.19 -9.89
CA PRO A 218 9.49 -22.11 -10.95
C PRO A 218 8.12 -21.79 -11.59
N GLN A 219 7.22 -21.16 -10.83
CA GLN A 219 5.91 -20.70 -11.27
C GLN A 219 5.97 -19.43 -12.14
N LEU A 220 6.84 -18.47 -11.81
CA LEU A 220 7.11 -17.30 -12.65
C LEU A 220 7.76 -17.73 -13.96
N ARG A 221 8.78 -18.59 -13.88
CA ARG A 221 9.43 -19.16 -15.07
C ARG A 221 8.42 -19.92 -15.94
N ALA A 222 7.55 -20.74 -15.36
CA ALA A 222 6.48 -21.42 -16.10
C ALA A 222 5.37 -20.49 -16.64
N ARG A 223 5.16 -19.30 -16.06
CA ARG A 223 4.23 -18.28 -16.62
C ARG A 223 4.87 -17.52 -17.77
N LEU A 224 6.16 -17.20 -17.65
CA LEU A 224 6.97 -16.56 -18.70
C LEU A 224 7.17 -17.51 -19.89
N GLU A 225 7.51 -18.78 -19.65
CA GLU A 225 7.58 -19.82 -20.69
C GLU A 225 6.24 -20.09 -21.40
N ARG A 226 5.12 -19.62 -20.83
CA ARG A 226 3.78 -19.67 -21.44
C ARG A 226 3.38 -18.38 -22.17
N LEU A 227 4.16 -17.30 -22.05
CA LEU A 227 4.02 -16.14 -22.92
C LEU A 227 4.52 -16.57 -24.31
N ASP A 228 3.66 -16.47 -25.31
CA ASP A 228 4.05 -16.64 -26.70
C ASP A 228 4.78 -15.38 -27.20
N ASP A 229 5.21 -15.37 -28.46
CA ASP A 229 5.83 -14.18 -29.09
C ASP A 229 4.96 -12.91 -28.96
N SER A 230 3.64 -13.05 -28.75
CA SER A 230 2.71 -11.94 -28.49
C SER A 230 2.96 -11.32 -27.11
N GLY A 231 3.11 -12.13 -26.06
CA GLY A 231 3.38 -11.63 -24.72
C GLY A 231 4.70 -10.84 -24.61
N ALA A 232 5.74 -11.29 -25.30
CA ALA A 232 7.00 -10.56 -25.39
C ALA A 232 6.86 -9.22 -26.14
N ALA A 233 6.03 -9.18 -27.18
CA ALA A 233 5.71 -7.96 -27.93
C ALA A 233 4.87 -6.97 -27.10
N ASP A 234 3.91 -7.46 -26.31
CA ASP A 234 3.09 -6.66 -25.42
C ASP A 234 3.94 -5.97 -24.35
N LEU A 235 4.88 -6.69 -23.72
CA LEU A 235 5.81 -6.09 -22.75
C LEU A 235 6.68 -4.99 -23.37
N ILE A 236 7.09 -5.13 -24.63
CA ILE A 236 7.84 -4.10 -25.36
C ILE A 236 6.94 -2.89 -25.61
N ALA A 237 5.70 -3.11 -26.05
CA ALA A 237 4.73 -2.05 -26.30
C ALA A 237 4.43 -1.25 -25.02
N GLU A 238 4.20 -1.93 -23.90
CA GLU A 238 3.97 -1.30 -22.60
C GLU A 238 5.20 -0.54 -22.09
N THR A 239 6.41 -1.07 -22.30
CA THR A 239 7.64 -0.36 -21.98
C THR A 239 7.75 0.94 -22.77
N ALA A 240 7.41 0.91 -24.06
CA ALA A 240 7.40 2.09 -24.92
C ALA A 240 6.31 3.10 -24.53
N ALA A 241 5.13 2.62 -24.13
CA ALA A 241 4.05 3.46 -23.62
C ALA A 241 4.46 4.18 -22.33
N ALA A 242 5.03 3.46 -21.35
CA ALA A 242 5.52 4.03 -20.10
C ALA A 242 6.62 5.08 -20.33
N ARG A 243 7.58 4.82 -21.23
CA ARG A 243 8.60 5.81 -21.63
C ARG A 243 7.99 7.06 -22.28
N THR A 244 6.96 6.88 -23.10
CA THR A 244 6.22 7.99 -23.72
C THR A 244 5.54 8.86 -22.67
N GLU A 245 4.91 8.26 -21.66
CA GLU A 245 4.30 9.02 -20.56
C GLU A 245 5.33 9.73 -19.69
N LEU A 246 6.50 9.14 -19.45
CA LEU A 246 7.61 9.81 -18.75
C LEU A 246 8.06 11.06 -19.51
N MET A 247 8.34 10.94 -20.82
CA MET A 247 8.71 12.08 -21.66
C MET A 247 7.62 13.16 -21.69
N ARG A 248 6.35 12.75 -21.72
CA ARG A 248 5.21 13.68 -21.68
C ARG A 248 5.16 14.43 -20.36
N THR A 249 5.41 13.75 -19.24
CA THR A 249 5.40 14.36 -17.91
C THR A 249 6.57 15.35 -17.76
N ASP A 250 7.75 15.00 -18.25
CA ASP A 250 8.92 15.89 -18.25
C ASP A 250 8.68 17.14 -19.11
N THR A 251 8.04 16.97 -20.28
CA THR A 251 7.63 18.09 -21.14
C THR A 251 6.65 19.03 -20.43
N LYS A 252 5.63 18.46 -19.76
CA LYS A 252 4.65 19.25 -18.97
C LYS A 252 5.34 20.00 -17.82
N ALA A 253 6.27 19.37 -17.11
CA ALA A 253 7.03 20.02 -16.04
C ALA A 253 7.87 21.20 -16.56
N ASN A 254 8.53 21.06 -17.72
CA ASN A 254 9.24 22.15 -18.37
C ASN A 254 8.29 23.30 -18.77
N THR A 255 7.10 23.01 -19.28
CA THR A 255 6.09 24.03 -19.59
C THR A 255 5.64 24.78 -18.33
N VAL A 256 5.39 24.06 -17.23
CA VAL A 256 5.04 24.64 -15.92
C VAL A 256 6.14 25.58 -15.43
N LEU A 257 7.41 25.18 -15.50
CA LEU A 257 8.55 26.01 -15.10
C LEU A 257 8.71 27.26 -15.99
N ALA A 258 8.52 27.12 -17.31
CA ALA A 258 8.58 28.25 -18.24
C ALA A 258 7.48 29.29 -17.92
N PHE A 259 6.25 28.83 -17.67
CA PHE A 259 5.15 29.71 -17.27
C PHE A 259 5.43 30.38 -15.92
N ALA A 260 5.94 29.64 -14.93
CA ALA A 260 6.30 30.20 -13.64
C ALA A 260 7.38 31.29 -13.77
N GLY A 261 8.40 31.10 -14.61
CA GLY A 261 9.41 32.12 -14.92
C GLY A 261 8.82 33.39 -15.54
N GLY A 262 7.85 33.23 -16.46
CA GLY A 262 7.09 34.35 -17.00
C GLY A 262 6.28 35.10 -15.92
N ALA A 263 5.57 34.36 -15.05
CA ALA A 263 4.80 34.93 -13.96
C ALA A 263 5.68 35.68 -12.94
N PHE A 264 6.85 35.15 -12.59
CA PHE A 264 7.84 35.86 -11.77
C PHE A 264 8.30 37.17 -12.39
N SER A 265 8.50 37.19 -13.71
CA SER A 265 8.92 38.41 -14.41
C SER A 265 7.85 39.50 -14.34
N VAL A 266 6.56 39.12 -14.49
CA VAL A 266 5.43 40.04 -14.34
C VAL A 266 5.32 40.55 -12.90
N LEU A 267 5.43 39.67 -11.90
CA LEU A 267 5.37 40.07 -10.48
C LEU A 267 6.55 40.96 -10.08
N ALA A 268 7.75 40.71 -10.62
CA ALA A 268 8.91 41.57 -10.42
C ALA A 268 8.73 42.96 -11.05
N ALA A 269 8.10 43.06 -12.22
CA ALA A 269 7.76 44.36 -12.80
C ALA A 269 6.72 45.11 -11.95
N LEU A 270 5.70 44.41 -11.45
CA LEU A 270 4.68 44.98 -10.56
C LEU A 270 5.25 45.41 -9.20
N SER A 271 6.26 44.71 -8.68
CA SER A 271 6.88 45.05 -7.39
C SER A 271 7.64 46.38 -7.44
N VAL A 272 8.21 46.75 -8.60
CA VAL A 272 8.83 48.07 -8.82
C VAL A 272 7.79 49.20 -8.73
N LEU A 273 6.54 48.93 -9.14
CA LEU A 273 5.41 49.86 -9.08
C LEU A 273 4.67 49.79 -7.73
N ALA A 274 5.06 48.90 -6.83
CA ALA A 274 4.28 48.56 -5.63
C ALA A 274 4.38 49.58 -4.49
N SER A 275 5.26 50.58 -4.58
CA SER A 275 5.40 51.64 -3.57
C SER A 275 4.13 52.51 -3.42
N GLY A 276 3.26 52.53 -4.43
CA GLY A 276 1.95 53.19 -4.39
C GLY A 276 0.77 52.29 -4.02
N LEU A 277 0.98 50.99 -3.77
CA LEU A 277 -0.10 50.03 -3.53
C LEU A 277 -0.48 49.92 -2.06
N ALA A 278 -1.78 49.72 -1.81
CA ALA A 278 -2.31 49.42 -0.49
C ALA A 278 -1.63 48.19 0.15
N LEU A 279 -1.52 48.18 1.48
CA LEU A 279 -0.89 47.08 2.23
C LEU A 279 -1.45 45.69 1.87
N PRO A 280 -2.78 45.49 1.74
CA PRO A 280 -3.34 44.18 1.37
C PRO A 280 -2.84 43.67 0.02
N THR A 281 -2.77 44.54 -0.99
CA THR A 281 -2.27 44.18 -2.33
C THR A 281 -0.80 43.80 -2.29
N ARG A 282 0.03 44.51 -1.50
CA ARG A 282 1.44 44.15 -1.32
C ARG A 282 1.62 42.80 -0.65
N VAL A 283 0.84 42.50 0.39
CA VAL A 283 0.86 41.19 1.06
C VAL A 283 0.45 40.09 0.08
N GLY A 284 -0.63 40.30 -0.67
CA GLY A 284 -1.09 39.35 -1.70
C GLY A 284 -0.04 39.06 -2.78
N LEU A 285 0.66 40.09 -3.27
CA LEU A 285 1.76 39.90 -4.23
C LEU A 285 2.89 39.05 -3.66
N TRP A 286 3.31 39.27 -2.41
CA TRP A 286 4.34 38.44 -1.76
C TRP A 286 3.90 37.00 -1.55
N VAL A 287 2.63 36.77 -1.17
CA VAL A 287 2.06 35.43 -1.06
C VAL A 287 2.06 34.72 -2.42
N ALA A 288 1.68 35.42 -3.49
CA ALA A 288 1.71 34.87 -4.85
C ALA A 288 3.14 34.51 -5.30
N VAL A 289 4.14 35.34 -5.00
CA VAL A 289 5.57 35.04 -5.25
C VAL A 289 6.01 33.79 -4.50
N ALA A 290 5.65 33.65 -3.21
CA ALA A 290 5.99 32.48 -2.41
C ALA A 290 5.36 31.20 -2.97
N LEU A 291 4.07 31.24 -3.34
CA LEU A 291 3.36 30.11 -3.95
C LEU A 291 3.97 29.69 -5.29
N LEU A 292 4.34 30.64 -6.15
CA LEU A 292 5.05 30.35 -7.40
C LEU A 292 6.43 29.75 -7.15
N ALA A 293 7.14 30.19 -6.10
CA ALA A 293 8.46 29.65 -5.75
C ALA A 293 8.34 28.20 -5.27
N SER A 294 7.35 27.92 -4.42
CA SER A 294 7.01 26.55 -4.02
C SER A 294 6.59 25.69 -5.21
N ALA A 295 5.75 26.20 -6.11
CA ALA A 295 5.34 25.48 -7.32
C ALA A 295 6.54 25.11 -8.20
N SER A 296 7.45 26.05 -8.45
CA SER A 296 8.68 25.81 -9.20
C SER A 296 9.59 24.80 -8.51
N ALA A 297 9.76 24.89 -7.18
CA ALA A 297 10.55 23.94 -6.42
C ALA A 297 9.98 22.51 -6.53
N VAL A 298 8.66 22.34 -6.43
CA VAL A 298 7.97 21.05 -6.62
C VAL A 298 8.09 20.58 -8.08
N ALA A 299 7.92 21.45 -9.07
CA ALA A 299 8.09 21.07 -10.48
C ALA A 299 9.54 20.62 -10.79
N LEU A 300 10.55 21.22 -10.14
CA LEU A 300 11.95 20.79 -10.29
C LEU A 300 12.19 19.39 -9.72
N THR A 301 11.43 18.92 -8.73
CA THR A 301 11.58 17.55 -8.23
C THR A 301 11.08 16.50 -9.23
N VAL A 302 10.20 16.88 -10.19
CA VAL A 302 9.80 16.02 -11.31
C VAL A 302 10.97 15.74 -12.27
N ILE A 303 11.83 16.74 -12.48
CA ILE A 303 12.98 16.68 -13.40
C ILE A 303 14.23 16.15 -12.68
N ARG A 304 14.30 16.28 -11.35
CA ARG A 304 15.43 15.84 -10.55
C ARG A 304 15.72 14.34 -10.81
N PRO A 305 16.92 13.98 -11.27
CA PRO A 305 17.28 12.57 -11.45
C PRO A 305 17.29 11.85 -10.10
N THR A 306 16.47 10.82 -9.97
CA THR A 306 16.52 9.87 -8.85
C THR A 306 17.19 8.60 -9.33
N LEU A 307 18.48 8.46 -9.03
CA LEU A 307 19.22 7.23 -9.29
C LEU A 307 19.06 6.30 -8.06
N PRO A 308 18.80 5.00 -8.28
CA PRO A 308 18.86 4.01 -7.21
C PRO A 308 20.22 4.06 -6.51
N ARG A 309 20.25 3.88 -5.19
CA ARG A 309 21.50 3.68 -4.47
C ARG A 309 21.92 2.20 -4.66
N HIS A 310 23.21 1.99 -4.94
CA HIS A 310 23.96 0.72 -4.97
C HIS A 310 23.15 -0.59 -5.19
N GLY A 311 23.31 -1.20 -6.36
CA GLY A 311 22.91 -2.60 -6.63
C GLY A 311 21.43 -2.82 -7.00
N ASP A 312 20.51 -1.94 -6.59
CA ASP A 312 19.05 -2.15 -6.75
C ASP A 312 18.46 -1.59 -8.06
N GLY A 313 19.31 -1.15 -8.99
CA GLY A 313 18.87 -0.55 -10.25
C GLY A 313 18.37 -1.56 -11.29
N THR A 314 17.48 -1.13 -12.18
CA THR A 314 17.14 -1.85 -13.42
C THR A 314 17.59 -1.06 -14.66
N GLY A 315 17.54 -1.69 -15.84
CA GLY A 315 17.93 -1.09 -17.12
C GLY A 315 19.33 -0.48 -17.08
N PHE A 316 19.47 0.78 -17.52
CA PHE A 316 20.77 1.43 -17.68
C PHE A 316 21.58 1.54 -16.39
N THR A 317 20.93 1.66 -15.23
CA THR A 317 21.63 1.73 -13.93
C THR A 317 22.22 0.38 -13.52
N ALA A 318 21.57 -0.72 -13.87
CA ALA A 318 22.13 -2.07 -13.72
C ALA A 318 23.28 -2.28 -14.70
N HIS A 319 23.10 -1.89 -15.97
CA HIS A 319 24.12 -2.02 -17.01
C HIS A 319 25.38 -1.19 -16.73
N ALA A 320 25.24 -0.05 -16.05
CA ALA A 320 26.36 0.78 -15.66
C ALA A 320 27.28 0.14 -14.61
N ALA A 321 26.80 -0.88 -13.89
CA ALA A 321 27.58 -1.61 -12.89
C ALA A 321 28.30 -2.85 -13.46
N VAL A 322 28.03 -3.22 -14.71
CA VAL A 322 28.62 -4.41 -15.36
C VAL A 322 30.03 -4.09 -15.85
N GLY A 323 31.00 -4.96 -15.53
CA GLY A 323 32.42 -4.72 -15.79
C GLY A 323 32.90 -5.15 -17.18
N ASP A 324 32.16 -6.05 -17.85
CA ASP A 324 32.55 -6.63 -19.14
C ASP A 324 31.37 -6.92 -20.09
N VAL A 325 31.66 -7.03 -21.38
CA VAL A 325 30.69 -7.32 -22.45
C VAL A 325 30.11 -8.74 -22.33
N GLU A 326 30.92 -9.75 -21.99
CA GLU A 326 30.40 -11.12 -21.84
C GLU A 326 29.41 -11.21 -20.68
N GLU A 327 29.74 -10.57 -19.55
CA GLU A 327 28.85 -10.46 -18.39
C GLU A 327 27.52 -9.77 -18.76
N LEU A 328 27.57 -8.71 -19.57
CA LEU A 328 26.35 -8.03 -20.03
C LEU A 328 25.49 -8.93 -20.92
N LEU A 329 26.12 -9.66 -21.85
CA LEU A 329 25.42 -10.58 -22.75
C LEU A 329 24.78 -11.75 -21.98
N ASP A 330 25.50 -12.32 -21.02
CA ASP A 330 24.99 -13.38 -20.15
C ASP A 330 23.81 -12.89 -19.30
N GLN A 331 23.91 -11.68 -18.73
CA GLN A 331 22.79 -11.08 -18.01
C GLN A 331 21.57 -10.88 -18.94
N LEU A 332 21.78 -10.33 -20.14
CA LEU A 332 20.69 -10.09 -21.10
C LEU A 332 20.04 -11.40 -21.59
N ALA A 333 20.82 -12.47 -21.74
CA ALA A 333 20.36 -13.77 -22.20
C ALA A 333 19.64 -14.58 -21.10
N ALA A 334 20.02 -14.41 -19.83
CA ALA A 334 19.52 -15.26 -18.74
C ALA A 334 18.01 -15.14 -18.48
N ASP A 335 17.44 -13.94 -18.60
CA ASP A 335 16.01 -13.71 -18.31
C ASP A 335 15.48 -12.40 -18.94
N PRO A 336 15.19 -12.40 -20.25
CA PRO A 336 14.76 -11.20 -20.97
C PRO A 336 13.34 -10.75 -20.60
N GLU A 337 12.43 -11.67 -20.29
CA GLU A 337 11.02 -11.33 -20.06
C GLU A 337 10.77 -10.79 -18.65
N SER A 338 11.31 -11.41 -17.60
CA SER A 338 11.18 -10.84 -16.24
C SER A 338 11.85 -9.48 -16.15
N ARG A 339 12.94 -9.25 -16.89
CA ARG A 339 13.59 -7.94 -16.98
C ARG A 339 12.65 -6.90 -17.59
N ARG A 340 12.01 -7.23 -18.72
CA ARG A 340 11.04 -6.32 -19.37
C ARG A 340 9.83 -6.04 -18.48
N ALA A 341 9.26 -7.07 -17.83
CA ALA A 341 8.15 -6.89 -16.90
C ALA A 341 8.52 -5.96 -15.74
N ARG A 342 9.72 -6.13 -15.15
CA ARG A 342 10.24 -5.21 -14.11
C ARG A 342 10.40 -3.79 -14.63
N ASP A 343 10.89 -3.61 -15.85
CA ASP A 343 11.03 -2.28 -16.46
C ASP A 343 9.66 -1.61 -16.70
N VAL A 344 8.65 -2.34 -17.19
CA VAL A 344 7.27 -1.81 -17.33
C VAL A 344 6.73 -1.31 -16.00
N ILE A 345 6.83 -2.12 -14.95
CA ILE A 345 6.34 -1.77 -13.61
C ILE A 345 7.07 -0.54 -13.07
N ARG A 346 8.41 -0.56 -13.07
CA ARG A 346 9.22 0.55 -12.54
C ARG A 346 8.99 1.85 -13.31
N LEU A 347 8.97 1.82 -14.64
CA LEU A 347 8.73 3.01 -15.45
C LEU A 347 7.33 3.57 -15.23
N SER A 348 6.32 2.71 -15.10
CA SER A 348 4.93 3.12 -14.81
C SER A 348 4.81 3.74 -13.42
N GLN A 349 5.42 3.14 -12.39
CA GLN A 349 5.46 3.69 -11.03
C GLN A 349 6.12 5.08 -10.99
N ILE A 350 7.25 5.25 -11.68
CA ILE A 350 7.94 6.54 -11.80
C ILE A 350 7.04 7.56 -12.51
N ALA A 351 6.37 7.18 -13.60
CA ALA A 351 5.45 8.06 -14.32
C ALA A 351 4.30 8.53 -13.42
N CYS A 352 3.65 7.62 -12.70
CA CYS A 352 2.58 7.93 -11.75
C CYS A 352 3.07 8.85 -10.61
N ALA A 353 4.26 8.59 -10.06
CA ALA A 353 4.86 9.45 -9.03
C ALA A 353 5.11 10.86 -9.56
N LYS A 354 5.71 11.00 -10.75
CA LYS A 354 5.94 12.29 -11.40
C LYS A 354 4.64 13.04 -11.68
N TYR A 355 3.59 12.36 -12.12
CA TYR A 355 2.28 12.98 -12.35
C TYR A 355 1.63 13.50 -11.06
N ARG A 356 1.76 12.78 -9.94
CA ARG A 356 1.28 13.24 -8.63
C ARG A 356 1.98 14.51 -8.17
N VAL A 357 3.31 14.55 -8.27
CA VAL A 357 4.12 15.72 -7.92
C VAL A 357 3.79 16.91 -8.84
N LEU A 358 3.65 16.66 -10.15
CA LEU A 358 3.30 17.70 -11.13
C LEU A 358 1.92 18.32 -10.83
N ARG A 359 0.94 17.50 -10.41
CA ARG A 359 -0.38 17.99 -10.00
C ARG A 359 -0.28 19.00 -8.86
N THR A 360 0.49 18.68 -7.82
CA THR A 360 0.73 19.59 -6.69
C THR A 360 1.35 20.92 -7.15
N ALA A 361 2.31 20.89 -8.09
CA ALA A 361 2.90 22.11 -8.63
C ALA A 361 1.85 22.98 -9.36
N VAL A 362 0.98 22.37 -10.17
CA VAL A 362 -0.10 23.08 -10.87
C VAL A 362 -1.11 23.67 -9.89
N ASP A 363 -1.50 22.93 -8.85
CA ASP A 363 -2.44 23.42 -7.83
C ASP A 363 -1.88 24.66 -7.10
N LEU A 364 -0.58 24.67 -6.79
CA LEU A 364 0.10 25.84 -6.21
C LEU A 364 0.13 27.05 -7.16
N MET A 365 0.32 26.82 -8.47
CA MET A 365 0.25 27.91 -9.46
C MET A 365 -1.17 28.50 -9.57
N LEU A 366 -2.20 27.65 -9.55
CA LEU A 366 -3.59 28.09 -9.56
C LEU A 366 -3.93 28.87 -8.29
N ALA A 367 -3.43 28.44 -7.13
CA ALA A 367 -3.55 29.19 -5.88
C ALA A 367 -2.88 30.56 -5.97
N ALA A 368 -1.65 30.64 -6.52
CA ALA A 368 -0.95 31.92 -6.73
C ALA A 368 -1.75 32.87 -7.61
N LEU A 369 -2.31 32.37 -8.71
CA LEU A 369 -3.18 33.14 -9.60
C LEU A 369 -4.43 33.65 -8.86
N GLY A 370 -5.08 32.80 -8.08
CA GLY A 370 -6.24 33.18 -7.26
C GLY A 370 -5.91 34.31 -6.28
N VAL A 371 -4.76 34.25 -5.60
CA VAL A 371 -4.30 35.31 -4.70
C VAL A 371 -4.10 36.62 -5.45
N VAL A 372 -3.48 36.62 -6.64
CA VAL A 372 -3.31 37.83 -7.44
C VAL A 372 -4.67 38.44 -7.82
N VAL A 373 -5.60 37.64 -8.32
CA VAL A 373 -6.94 38.10 -8.73
C VAL A 373 -7.70 38.73 -7.57
N ILE A 374 -7.66 38.11 -6.38
CA ILE A 374 -8.31 38.62 -5.17
C ILE A 374 -7.63 39.92 -4.67
N SER A 375 -6.34 40.11 -4.94
CA SER A 375 -5.56 41.25 -4.43
C SER A 375 -5.70 42.53 -5.27
N ILE A 376 -6.09 42.40 -6.54
CA ILE A 376 -6.23 43.54 -7.47
C ILE A 376 -7.27 44.57 -7.01
N PRO A 377 -8.50 44.21 -6.60
CA PRO A 377 -9.53 45.18 -6.19
C PRO A 377 -9.09 46.07 -5.02
N PHE A 378 -8.27 45.55 -4.10
CA PHE A 378 -7.76 46.30 -2.95
C PHE A 378 -6.69 47.33 -3.30
N GLY A 379 -6.14 47.28 -4.52
CA GLY A 379 -5.14 48.25 -4.99
C GLY A 379 -5.74 49.40 -5.80
N LEU A 380 -7.03 49.31 -6.15
CA LEU A 380 -7.79 50.34 -6.89
C LEU A 380 -8.65 51.22 -5.96
N LEU A 381 -8.73 50.86 -4.68
CA LEU A 381 -9.35 51.61 -3.58
C LEU A 381 -8.28 52.32 -2.78
#